data_AF-A0A2T8HEN0-F1
#
_entry.id   AF-A0A2T8HEN0-F1
#
_cell.length_a   1.000
_cell.length_b   1.000
_cell.length_c   1.000
_cell.angle_alpha   90.00
_cell.angle_beta   90.00
_cell.angle_gamma   90.00
#
_symmetry.space_group_name_H-M   'P 1'
#
loop_
_entity.id
_entity.type
_entity.pdbx_description
1 polymer ?
#
loop_
_entity_poly.entity_id
_entity_poly.type
_entity_poly.pdbx_seq_one_letter_code
_entity_poly.pdbx_strand_id
1 'polypeptide(L)'
;MAAQGNLKYHSALFLSEKPKNGILRIHGGTLFDYVFVINGKLNGKQRTDFIIHQYLQGFLKFIEEHERGYDDKLLIRGTSYIMNKKTATKLGFKIVETDFIHKLLLLYNVVNIFLSYSIAKGKLSFPNLRQTITFEATLGELIKQKPYIQELISRFQSQHKKSPNSR
;
A
#
# COMPACT_ATOMS: atom_id res chain seq x y z
N MET A 1 -19.31 1.81 9.45
CA MET A 1 -18.69 1.38 10.72
C MET A 1 -17.69 0.28 10.40
N ALA A 2 -16.39 0.59 10.40
CA ALA A 2 -15.34 -0.41 10.26
C ALA A 2 -15.05 -0.98 11.66
N ALA A 3 -15.14 -2.31 11.80
CA ALA A 3 -14.81 -3.00 13.04
C ALA A 3 -13.38 -2.61 13.45
N GLN A 4 -13.23 -2.09 14.67
CA GLN A 4 -11.96 -1.69 15.28
C GLN A 4 -11.10 -2.93 15.58
N GLY A 5 -10.50 -3.50 14.54
CA GLY A 5 -9.18 -4.11 14.68
C GLY A 5 -8.19 -2.97 14.91
N ASN A 6 -7.36 -3.06 15.95
CA ASN A 6 -6.37 -2.02 16.26
C ASN A 6 -5.42 -1.82 15.07
N LEU A 7 -5.71 -0.83 14.22
CA LEU A 7 -4.88 -0.44 13.09
C LEU A 7 -3.63 0.27 13.59
N LYS A 8 -2.45 -0.14 13.09
CA LYS A 8 -1.17 0.54 13.35
C LYS A 8 -0.72 1.22 12.06
N TYR A 9 -0.43 2.52 12.15
CA TYR A 9 0.14 3.29 11.06
C TYR A 9 1.66 3.12 11.02
N HIS A 10 2.19 2.78 9.85
CA HIS A 10 3.64 2.76 9.58
C HIS A 10 4.09 3.94 8.72
N SER A 11 3.17 4.48 7.93
CA SER A 11 3.28 5.78 7.25
C SER A 11 1.88 6.38 7.12
N ALA A 12 1.76 7.58 6.55
CA ALA A 12 0.46 8.26 6.42
C ALA A 12 -0.56 7.49 5.56
N LEU A 13 -0.09 6.57 4.70
CA LEU A 13 -0.95 5.79 3.81
C LEU A 13 -0.70 4.28 3.91
N PHE A 14 0.02 3.78 4.91
CA PHE A 14 0.27 2.35 5.08
C PHE A 14 -0.06 1.90 6.50
N LEU A 15 -0.97 0.93 6.59
CA LEU A 15 -1.49 0.43 7.86
C LEU A 15 -1.34 -1.09 7.95
N SER A 16 -1.25 -1.59 9.17
CA SER A 16 -1.38 -3.02 9.47
C SER A 16 -2.39 -3.29 10.57
N GLU A 17 -3.03 -4.45 10.50
CA GLU A 17 -3.80 -5.01 11.60
C GLU A 17 -2.90 -5.84 12.53
N LYS A 18 -3.40 -6.19 13.72
CA LYS A 18 -2.75 -7.23 14.54
C LYS A 18 -2.88 -8.60 13.84
N PRO A 19 -1.88 -9.50 13.98
CA PRO A 19 -1.99 -10.86 13.48
C PRO A 19 -3.25 -11.57 13.98
N LYS A 20 -3.93 -12.28 13.09
CA LYS A 20 -5.06 -13.16 13.42
C LYS A 20 -4.91 -14.46 12.63
N ASN A 21 -4.89 -15.60 13.33
CA ASN A 21 -4.72 -16.93 12.74
C ASN A 21 -3.46 -17.04 11.85
N GLY A 22 -2.32 -16.51 12.32
CA GLY A 22 -1.05 -16.55 11.58
C GLY A 22 -0.98 -15.62 10.35
N ILE A 23 -1.97 -14.75 10.16
CA ILE A 23 -2.01 -13.78 9.06
C ILE A 23 -2.06 -12.36 9.63
N LEU A 24 -1.13 -11.51 9.21
CA LEU A 24 -1.13 -10.07 9.44
C LEU A 24 -1.56 -9.38 8.14
N ARG A 25 -2.62 -8.55 8.23
CA ARG A 25 -3.14 -7.83 7.07
C ARG A 25 -2.57 -6.43 6.98
N ILE A 26 -2.20 -6.04 5.76
CA ILE A 26 -1.73 -4.69 5.44
C ILE A 26 -2.69 -4.00 4.47
N HIS A 27 -2.83 -2.69 4.65
CA HIS A 27 -3.81 -1.86 3.95
C HIS A 27 -3.18 -0.53 3.52
N GLY A 28 -3.72 0.04 2.43
CA GLY A 28 -3.51 1.45 2.12
C GLY A 28 -4.32 2.36 3.05
N GLY A 29 -4.06 3.66 2.96
CA GLY A 29 -4.81 4.71 3.69
C GLY A 29 -6.33 4.62 3.51
N THR A 30 -7.04 5.11 4.51
CA THR A 30 -8.49 5.35 4.43
C THR A 30 -8.80 6.50 3.47
N LEU A 31 -10.04 6.64 3.01
CA LEU A 31 -10.44 7.80 2.19
C LEU A 31 -10.05 9.14 2.85
N PHE A 32 -10.21 9.24 4.17
CA PHE A 32 -9.82 10.43 4.92
C PHE A 32 -8.32 10.73 4.76
N ASP A 33 -7.46 9.72 4.92
CA ASP A 33 -6.02 9.88 4.73
C ASP A 33 -5.70 10.39 3.31
N TYR A 34 -6.39 9.88 2.28
CA TYR A 34 -6.20 10.36 0.90
C TYR A 34 -6.62 11.82 0.72
N VAL A 35 -7.69 12.26 1.38
CA VAL A 35 -8.19 13.66 1.28
C VAL A 35 -7.23 14.63 1.99
N PHE A 36 -6.72 14.28 3.16
CA PHE A 36 -5.98 15.22 4.02
C PHE A 36 -4.46 15.16 3.86
N VAL A 37 -3.90 14.03 3.43
CA VAL A 37 -2.44 13.87 3.29
C VAL A 37 -1.98 14.27 1.88
N ILE A 38 -2.80 14.06 0.84
CA ILE A 38 -2.38 14.29 -0.54
C ILE A 38 -2.57 15.76 -0.92
N ASN A 39 -1.47 16.43 -1.28
CA ASN A 39 -1.50 17.82 -1.73
C ASN A 39 -2.31 17.97 -3.03
N GLY A 40 -3.41 18.73 -2.97
CA GLY A 40 -4.30 19.00 -4.10
C GLY A 40 -3.64 19.69 -5.30
N LYS A 41 -2.51 20.37 -5.11
CA LYS A 41 -1.76 21.04 -6.20
C LYS A 41 -0.96 20.06 -7.08
N LEU A 42 -0.75 18.83 -6.62
CA LEU A 42 -0.01 17.81 -7.38
C LEU A 42 -0.86 17.24 -8.52
N ASN A 43 -0.22 16.95 -9.66
CA ASN A 43 -0.88 16.23 -10.76
C ASN A 43 -1.04 14.73 -10.44
N GLY A 44 -1.84 14.02 -11.22
CA GLY A 44 -2.15 12.61 -10.96
C GLY A 44 -0.93 11.67 -10.89
N LYS A 45 0.12 11.95 -11.68
CA LYS A 45 1.36 11.17 -11.61
C LYS A 45 2.07 11.43 -10.27
N GLN A 46 2.26 12.70 -9.91
CA GLN A 46 2.92 13.10 -8.66
C GLN A 46 2.18 12.57 -7.43
N ARG A 47 0.83 12.56 -7.45
CA ARG A 47 0.02 11.96 -6.38
C ARG A 47 0.21 10.45 -6.29
N THR A 48 0.21 9.76 -7.42
CA THR A 48 0.48 8.32 -7.47
C THR A 48 1.88 7.99 -6.95
N ASP A 49 2.88 8.77 -7.36
CA ASP A 49 4.27 8.64 -6.89
C ASP A 49 4.36 8.85 -5.38
N PHE A 50 3.68 9.87 -4.84
CA PHE A 50 3.60 10.13 -3.40
C PHE A 50 2.97 8.98 -2.62
N ILE A 51 1.85 8.43 -3.11
CA ILE A 51 1.17 7.28 -2.49
C ILE A 51 2.11 6.07 -2.45
N ILE A 52 2.77 5.77 -3.57
CA ILE A 52 3.73 4.66 -3.65
C ILE A 52 4.90 4.90 -2.70
N HIS A 53 5.41 6.13 -2.60
CA HIS A 53 6.47 6.46 -1.65
C HIS A 53 6.05 6.23 -0.20
N GLN A 54 4.85 6.67 0.19
CA GLN A 54 4.29 6.39 1.52
C GLN A 54 4.13 4.89 1.76
N TYR A 55 3.69 4.11 0.77
CA TYR A 55 3.62 2.65 0.90
C TYR A 55 4.99 2.04 1.13
N LEU A 56 6.01 2.44 0.37
CA LEU A 56 7.37 1.92 0.50
C LEU A 56 7.98 2.28 1.86
N GLN A 57 7.83 3.52 2.32
CA GLN A 57 8.32 3.96 3.63
C GLN A 57 7.62 3.20 4.77
N GLY A 58 6.29 3.09 4.70
CA GLY A 58 5.54 2.35 5.71
C GLY A 58 5.87 0.86 5.70
N PHE A 59 6.10 0.30 4.52
CA PHE A 59 6.48 -1.10 4.39
C PHE A 59 7.90 -1.38 4.90
N LEU A 60 8.85 -0.49 4.64
CA LEU A 60 10.20 -0.59 5.20
C LEU A 60 10.16 -0.52 6.74
N LYS A 61 9.44 0.47 7.28
CA LYS A 61 9.27 0.62 8.73
C LYS A 61 8.61 -0.62 9.34
N PHE A 62 7.58 -1.16 8.67
CA PHE A 62 6.93 -2.40 9.08
C PHE A 62 7.93 -3.56 9.17
N ILE A 63 8.80 -3.75 8.18
CA ILE A 63 9.84 -4.79 8.21
C ILE A 63 10.79 -4.53 9.38
N GLU A 64 11.30 -3.30 9.54
CA GLU A 64 12.25 -2.93 10.60
C GLU A 64 11.70 -3.16 12.01
N GLU A 65 10.42 -2.89 12.24
CA GLU A 65 9.76 -3.10 13.53
C GLU A 65 9.59 -4.59 13.89
N HIS A 66 9.60 -5.47 12.89
CA HIS A 66 9.20 -6.87 13.08
C HIS A 66 10.28 -7.89 12.69
N GLU A 67 11.38 -7.47 12.06
CA GLU A 67 12.48 -8.35 11.62
C GLU A 67 13.21 -9.08 12.76
N ARG A 68 12.96 -8.69 14.02
CA ARG A 68 13.49 -9.35 15.23
C ARG A 68 12.41 -9.88 16.17
N GLY A 69 11.13 -9.71 15.82
CA GLY A 69 10.02 -9.85 16.77
C GLY A 69 9.01 -10.95 16.44
N TYR A 70 8.67 -11.13 15.17
CA TYR A 70 7.72 -12.16 14.74
C TYR A 70 8.42 -13.39 14.15
N ASP A 71 7.69 -14.51 14.11
CA ASP A 71 8.10 -15.69 13.35
C ASP A 71 8.23 -15.33 11.86
N ASP A 72 9.35 -15.71 11.25
CA ASP A 72 9.61 -15.54 9.81
C ASP A 72 8.54 -16.17 8.91
N LYS A 73 7.75 -17.11 9.45
CA LYS A 73 6.62 -17.79 8.79
C LYS A 73 5.31 -17.00 8.86
N LEU A 74 5.24 -15.90 9.61
CA LEU A 74 4.04 -15.06 9.68
C LEU A 74 3.67 -14.60 8.27
N LEU A 75 2.44 -14.88 7.84
CA LEU A 75 1.95 -14.47 6.53
C LEU A 75 1.51 -13.01 6.55
N ILE A 76 2.10 -12.22 5.67
CA ILE A 76 1.72 -10.83 5.43
C ILE A 76 0.85 -10.80 4.18
N ARG A 77 -0.39 -10.34 4.31
CA ARG A 77 -1.35 -10.32 3.21
C ARG A 77 -1.92 -8.93 2.98
N GLY A 78 -2.00 -8.53 1.71
CA GLY A 78 -2.63 -7.27 1.30
C GLY A 78 -3.49 -7.45 0.07
N THR A 79 -4.45 -6.55 -0.11
CA THR A 79 -5.28 -6.45 -1.32
C THR A 79 -5.18 -5.01 -1.83
N SER A 80 -4.85 -4.83 -3.11
CA SER A 80 -4.66 -3.50 -3.70
C SER A 80 -5.27 -3.38 -5.09
N TYR A 81 -5.88 -2.22 -5.33
CA TYR A 81 -6.30 -1.74 -6.65
C TYR A 81 -5.35 -0.66 -7.21
N ILE A 82 -4.32 -0.28 -6.45
CA ILE A 82 -3.31 0.72 -6.84
C ILE A 82 -2.02 0.04 -7.27
N MET A 83 -1.62 -1.01 -6.54
CA MET A 83 -0.43 -1.79 -6.86
C MET A 83 -0.76 -2.87 -7.90
N ASN A 84 0.12 -3.06 -8.88
CA ASN A 84 -0.02 -4.10 -9.89
C ASN A 84 0.83 -5.34 -9.54
N LYS A 85 0.62 -6.44 -10.29
CA LYS A 85 1.30 -7.71 -10.08
C LYS A 85 2.82 -7.58 -10.12
N LYS A 86 3.35 -6.86 -11.12
CA LYS A 86 4.80 -6.67 -11.31
C LYS A 86 5.45 -5.98 -10.11
N THR A 87 4.80 -4.96 -9.55
CA THR A 87 5.29 -4.26 -8.36
C THR A 87 5.23 -5.16 -7.13
N ALA A 88 4.11 -5.87 -6.91
CA ALA A 88 3.97 -6.79 -5.77
C ALA A 88 5.06 -7.88 -5.78
N THR A 89 5.30 -8.50 -6.95
CA THR A 89 6.34 -9.54 -7.08
C THR A 89 7.74 -9.01 -6.84
N LYS A 90 8.05 -7.79 -7.29
CA LYS A 90 9.35 -7.15 -6.99
C LYS A 90 9.55 -6.86 -5.51
N LEU A 91 8.48 -6.67 -4.75
CA LEU A 91 8.52 -6.48 -3.30
C LEU A 91 8.55 -7.81 -2.52
N GLY A 92 8.64 -8.95 -3.21
CA GLY A 92 8.69 -10.28 -2.60
C GLY A 92 7.34 -10.97 -2.44
N PHE A 93 6.24 -10.35 -2.90
CA PHE A 93 4.92 -10.94 -2.77
C PHE A 93 4.56 -11.88 -3.92
N LYS A 94 3.88 -12.97 -3.58
CA LYS A 94 3.18 -13.87 -4.51
C LYS A 94 1.75 -13.39 -4.68
N ILE A 95 1.20 -13.52 -5.89
CA ILE A 95 -0.20 -13.19 -6.15
C ILE A 95 -1.04 -14.40 -5.79
N VAL A 96 -2.07 -14.18 -4.99
CA VAL A 96 -3.05 -15.21 -4.62
C VAL A 96 -4.43 -14.83 -5.10
N GLU A 97 -5.32 -15.80 -5.14
CA GLU A 97 -6.70 -15.54 -5.55
C GLU A 97 -7.37 -14.57 -4.59
N THR A 98 -7.94 -13.51 -5.15
CA THR A 98 -8.80 -12.60 -4.41
C THR A 98 -10.12 -13.33 -4.16
N ASP A 99 -10.33 -13.74 -2.91
CA ASP A 99 -11.56 -14.38 -2.44
C ASP A 99 -12.80 -13.60 -2.93
N PHE A 100 -13.78 -14.33 -3.45
CA PHE A 100 -15.03 -13.79 -3.96
C PHE A 100 -15.79 -12.98 -2.90
N ILE A 101 -15.71 -13.39 -1.63
CA ILE A 101 -16.28 -12.67 -0.49
C ILE A 101 -15.57 -11.32 -0.29
N HIS A 102 -14.25 -11.27 -0.47
CA HIS A 102 -13.48 -10.02 -0.45
C HIS A 102 -13.85 -9.09 -1.62
N LYS A 103 -14.14 -9.62 -2.81
CA LYS A 103 -14.64 -8.81 -3.93
C LYS A 103 -16.00 -8.17 -3.62
N LEU A 104 -16.87 -8.87 -2.90
CA LEU A 104 -18.17 -8.34 -2.47
C LEU A 104 -18.03 -7.26 -1.38
N LEU A 105 -17.10 -7.43 -0.44
CA LEU A 105 -16.74 -6.39 0.53
C LEU A 105 -16.15 -5.13 -0.13
N LEU A 106 -15.38 -5.28 -1.21
CA LEU A 106 -14.89 -4.14 -2.00
C LEU A 106 -16.04 -3.39 -2.69
N LEU A 107 -17.12 -4.07 -3.12
CA LEU A 107 -18.32 -3.43 -3.69
C LEU A 107 -19.05 -2.58 -2.66
N TYR A 108 -19.14 -3.03 -1.40
CA TYR A 108 -19.70 -2.21 -0.32
C TYR A 108 -18.88 -0.92 -0.07
N ASN A 109 -17.57 -0.99 -0.33
CA ASN A 109 -16.66 0.14 -0.20
C ASN A 109 -16.42 0.90 -1.53
N VAL A 110 -17.21 0.63 -2.58
CA VAL A 110 -16.94 1.09 -3.95
C VAL A 110 -16.87 2.61 -4.07
N VAL A 111 -17.68 3.34 -3.31
CA VAL A 111 -17.67 4.81 -3.27
C VAL A 111 -16.35 5.31 -2.70
N ASN A 112 -15.87 4.74 -1.59
CA ASN A 112 -14.60 5.15 -1.00
C ASN A 112 -13.42 4.78 -1.91
N ILE A 113 -13.44 3.61 -2.53
CA ILE A 113 -12.40 3.20 -3.49
C ILE A 113 -12.41 4.15 -4.69
N PHE A 114 -13.58 4.46 -5.22
CA PHE A 114 -13.75 5.40 -6.33
C PHE A 114 -13.21 6.79 -6.00
N LEU A 115 -13.54 7.33 -4.83
CA LEU A 115 -13.08 8.64 -4.39
C LEU A 115 -11.56 8.63 -4.14
N SER A 116 -11.03 7.67 -3.38
CA SER A 116 -9.58 7.54 -3.15
C SER A 116 -8.81 7.36 -4.45
N TYR A 117 -9.34 6.58 -5.40
CA TYR A 117 -8.72 6.39 -6.71
C TYR A 117 -8.77 7.66 -7.56
N SER A 118 -9.90 8.37 -7.57
CA SER A 118 -10.03 9.66 -8.26
C SER A 118 -9.08 10.72 -7.68
N ILE A 119 -8.94 10.76 -6.36
CA ILE A 119 -7.95 11.61 -5.67
C ILE A 119 -6.54 11.23 -6.10
N ALA A 120 -6.20 9.94 -6.10
CA ALA A 120 -4.90 9.44 -6.53
C ALA A 120 -4.59 9.80 -7.99
N LYS A 121 -5.59 9.81 -8.87
CA LYS A 121 -5.44 10.19 -10.29
C LYS A 121 -5.57 11.70 -10.55
N GLY A 122 -6.01 12.48 -9.57
CA GLY A 122 -6.24 13.91 -9.73
C GLY A 122 -7.40 14.27 -10.68
N LYS A 123 -8.26 13.30 -11.00
CA LYS A 123 -9.44 13.48 -11.86
C LYS A 123 -10.46 12.40 -11.53
N LEU A 124 -11.73 12.64 -11.88
CA LEU A 124 -12.76 11.62 -11.79
C LEU A 124 -12.31 10.38 -12.58
N SER A 125 -12.16 9.25 -11.91
CA SER A 125 -11.64 8.03 -12.53
C SER A 125 -12.20 6.82 -11.82
N PHE A 126 -12.65 5.85 -12.61
CA PHE A 126 -13.16 4.61 -12.07
C PHE A 126 -12.02 3.59 -11.94
N PRO A 127 -11.80 3.03 -10.73
CA PRO A 127 -10.85 1.95 -10.56
C PRO A 127 -11.35 0.73 -11.35
N ASN A 128 -10.44 0.07 -12.08
CA ASN A 128 -10.79 -1.22 -12.67
C ASN A 128 -10.72 -2.29 -11.58
N LEU A 129 -11.85 -2.55 -10.91
CA LEU A 129 -11.91 -3.50 -9.80
C LEU A 129 -11.51 -4.94 -10.21
N ARG A 130 -11.57 -5.28 -11.52
CA ARG A 130 -11.07 -6.56 -12.04
C ARG A 130 -9.55 -6.70 -11.93
N GLN A 131 -8.83 -5.58 -11.84
CA GLN A 131 -7.38 -5.55 -11.65
C GLN A 131 -6.96 -5.57 -10.18
N THR A 132 -7.92 -5.66 -9.24
CA THR A 132 -7.61 -5.80 -7.83
C THR A 132 -6.90 -7.12 -7.59
N ILE A 133 -5.71 -7.04 -7.01
CA ILE A 133 -4.90 -8.21 -6.69
C ILE A 133 -4.83 -8.39 -5.19
N THR A 134 -4.87 -9.65 -4.77
CA THR A 134 -4.46 -10.05 -3.42
C THR A 134 -3.09 -10.67 -3.52
N PHE A 135 -2.25 -10.37 -2.55
CA PHE A 135 -0.88 -10.81 -2.54
C PHE A 135 -0.42 -11.16 -1.13
N GLU A 136 0.51 -12.09 -1.04
CA GLU A 136 1.05 -12.55 0.23
C GLU A 136 2.52 -12.95 0.14
N ALA A 137 3.19 -12.88 1.28
CA ALA A 137 4.55 -13.35 1.49
C ALA A 137 4.72 -13.69 2.96
N THR A 138 5.68 -14.55 3.28
CA THR A 138 6.10 -14.69 4.67
C THR A 138 6.95 -13.49 5.09
N LEU A 139 6.97 -13.16 6.37
CA LEU A 139 7.81 -12.07 6.88
C LEU A 139 9.29 -12.26 6.50
N GLY A 140 9.81 -13.50 6.57
CA GLY A 140 11.17 -13.82 6.16
C GLY A 140 11.45 -13.58 4.68
N GLU A 141 10.48 -13.79 3.79
CA GLU A 141 10.60 -13.43 2.36
C GLU A 141 10.70 -11.91 2.18
N LEU A 142 9.97 -11.14 2.97
CA LEU A 142 9.95 -9.67 2.90
C LEU A 142 11.21 -9.03 3.48
N ILE A 143 11.74 -9.57 4.59
CA ILE A 143 13.01 -9.12 5.17
C ILE A 143 14.13 -9.19 4.13
N LYS A 144 14.17 -10.25 3.32
CA LYS A 144 15.16 -10.41 2.25
C LYS A 144 15.06 -9.33 1.16
N GLN A 145 13.88 -8.72 0.98
CA GLN A 145 13.66 -7.65 0.00
C GLN A 145 13.92 -6.25 0.57
N LYS A 146 14.26 -6.12 1.87
CA LYS A 146 14.56 -4.84 2.52
C LYS A 146 15.58 -3.98 1.74
N PRO A 147 16.73 -4.51 1.25
CA PRO A 147 17.69 -3.70 0.50
C PRO A 147 17.10 -3.13 -0.80
N TYR A 148 16.29 -3.92 -1.51
CA TYR A 148 15.62 -3.46 -2.73
C TYR A 148 14.62 -2.33 -2.45
N ILE A 149 13.88 -2.43 -1.34
CA ILE A 149 12.93 -1.39 -0.92
C ILE A 149 13.67 -0.08 -0.59
N GLN A 150 14.78 -0.17 0.16
CA GLN A 150 15.62 0.99 0.49
C GLN A 150 16.19 1.66 -0.76
N GLU A 151 16.64 0.88 -1.73
CA GLU A 151 17.10 1.39 -3.02
C GLU A 151 15.99 2.12 -3.76
N LEU A 152 14.79 1.53 -3.82
CA LEU A 152 13.64 2.13 -4.49
C LEU A 152 13.24 3.46 -3.84
N ILE A 153 13.21 3.54 -2.51
CA ILE A 153 12.95 4.77 -1.75
C ILE A 153 13.98 5.85 -2.10
N SER A 154 15.27 5.49 -2.16
CA SER A 154 16.36 6.41 -2.49
C SER A 154 16.23 6.96 -3.93
N ARG A 155 15.79 6.12 -4.87
CA ARG A 155 15.49 6.54 -6.25
C ARG A 155 14.33 7.55 -6.31
N PHE A 156 13.27 7.37 -5.53
CA PHE A 156 12.18 8.36 -5.43
C PHE A 156 12.70 9.71 -4.89
N GLN A 157 13.52 9.70 -3.85
CA GLN A 157 14.05 10.93 -3.24
C GLN A 157 15.01 11.70 -4.16
N SER A 158 15.87 11.00 -4.89
CA SER A 158 16.78 11.60 -5.87
C SER A 158 16.05 12.21 -7.09
N GLN A 159 14.92 11.62 -7.51
CA GLN A 159 14.07 12.21 -8.56
C GLN A 159 13.38 13.49 -8.10
N HIS A 160 12.98 13.58 -6.82
CA HIS A 160 12.38 14.78 -6.26
C HIS A 160 13.41 15.90 -5.99
N LYS A 161 14.66 15.57 -5.63
CA LYS A 161 15.75 16.57 -5.50
C LYS A 161 16.19 17.19 -6.83
N LYS A 162 15.86 16.60 -7.98
CA LYS A 162 16.16 17.16 -9.32
C LYS A 162 15.09 18.15 -9.84
N SER A 163 14.08 18.48 -9.04
CA SER A 163 13.04 19.46 -9.39
C SER A 163 12.93 20.69 -8.46
N PRO A 164 14.02 21.39 -8.09
CA PRO A 164 13.94 22.74 -7.55
C PRO A 164 14.30 23.75 -8.65
N ASN A 165 13.38 23.97 -9.60
CA ASN A 165 13.18 25.20 -10.38
C ASN A 165 12.43 24.91 -11.68
N SER A 166 11.12 25.14 -11.66
CA SER A 166 10.41 25.64 -12.83
C SER A 166 9.18 26.42 -12.36
N ARG A 167 9.45 27.61 -11.82
CA ARG A 167 8.67 28.85 -11.94
C ARG A 167 9.27 29.88 -10.99
#